data_AF-A0A0W0U4W1-F1
#
_entry.id   AF-A0A0W0U4W1-F1
#
_cell.length_a   1.000
_cell.length_b   1.000
_cell.length_c   1.000
_cell.angle_alpha   90.00
_cell.angle_beta   90.00
_cell.angle_gamma   90.00
#
_symmetry.space_group_name_H-M   'P 1'
#
loop_
_entity.id
_entity.type
_entity.pdbx_description
1 polymer ?
#
loop_
_entity_poly.entity_id
_entity_poly.type
_entity_poly.pdbx_seq_one_letter_code
_entity_poly.pdbx_strand_id
1 'polypeptide(L)'
;MDNKDDVKRKYKGHIVLTSHPSQHAVAPRPIHWGESTPLARGPVIASLTNPKHRNAVGTHYGAYSVYRALAVAAGVLNPDHKPDLTNTTPPVQIGPHPQWSMPGKIVSLDPFGHMVAQVFADDINAGFDIRPSIAVTKAHINIPELKDALQKGRLKPDGHILQASGDVVVTKAAIEPVWHLPGIAERFGVEEADLRRILFEQTAGMFPELVTRPDLEVFLPPIGGMTLYFFGDVSTIHNPDIELSCRIHDECNGSDVFGSDICTCRPYLTHGIELCVESAQRGGCGLIVYNRKEGRALGEVTKFLVYNARKRQQGGDTAAHYFERTECVAGVQDMRFQELSSDVLHWLGITRIHRFVSMSNMKYDALLRGGIEVRERVGIPDELIPSDARVEMDAKRAAGYFSPEGVPGNEELAKPKGRNLHE
;
A
#
# COMPACT_ATOMS: atom_id res chain seq x y z
N MET A 1 -35.18 14.67 21.66
CA MET A 1 -34.14 15.09 22.62
C MET A 1 -33.77 13.85 23.40
N ASP A 2 -32.89 13.02 22.83
CA ASP A 2 -32.48 11.76 23.45
C ASP A 2 -30.97 11.73 23.64
N ASN A 3 -30.60 11.51 24.90
CA ASN A 3 -29.43 10.78 25.36
C ASN A 3 -28.00 11.27 25.05
N LYS A 4 -27.72 12.57 25.23
CA LYS A 4 -26.32 13.02 25.43
C LYS A 4 -25.78 12.71 26.84
N ASP A 5 -26.65 12.48 27.82
CA ASP A 5 -26.24 12.31 29.22
C ASP A 5 -25.84 10.86 29.57
N ASP A 6 -26.38 9.82 28.90
CA ASP A 6 -25.91 8.44 29.09
C ASP A 6 -24.49 8.20 28.57
N VAL A 7 -24.11 8.86 27.46
CA VAL A 7 -22.76 8.72 26.88
C VAL A 7 -21.70 9.28 27.82
N LYS A 8 -21.98 10.37 28.54
CA LYS A 8 -21.06 10.97 29.53
C LYS A 8 -20.79 10.06 30.73
N ARG A 9 -21.69 9.11 31.04
CA ARG A 9 -21.60 8.30 32.27
C ARG A 9 -20.64 7.11 32.14
N LYS A 10 -20.35 6.62 30.92
CA LYS A 10 -19.46 5.46 30.68
C LYS A 10 -17.95 5.75 30.73
N TYR A 11 -17.53 7.02 30.71
CA TYR A 11 -16.09 7.39 30.66
C TYR A 11 -15.37 7.43 32.01
N LYS A 12 -16.03 7.10 33.14
CA LYS A 12 -15.40 7.06 34.48
C LYS A 12 -14.70 5.73 34.79
N GLY A 13 -14.02 5.12 33.82
CA GLY A 13 -13.20 3.92 34.01
C GLY A 13 -11.72 4.28 34.15
N HIS A 14 -11.00 3.58 35.04
CA HIS A 14 -9.53 3.63 35.10
C HIS A 14 -8.94 3.21 33.74
N ILE A 15 -8.01 4.00 33.19
CA ILE A 15 -7.29 3.62 31.95
C ILE A 15 -6.39 2.43 32.27
N VAL A 16 -6.70 1.26 31.70
CA VAL A 16 -5.84 0.09 31.84
C VAL A 16 -4.75 0.18 30.78
N LEU A 17 -3.52 0.47 31.22
CA LEU A 17 -2.35 0.42 30.34
C LEU A 17 -2.02 -1.05 30.06
N THR A 18 -2.08 -1.45 28.80
CA THR A 18 -1.66 -2.79 28.31
C THR A 18 -0.15 -2.95 28.20
N SER A 19 0.60 -2.02 28.82
CA SER A 19 2.04 -1.88 28.69
C SER A 19 2.84 -2.93 29.45
N HIS A 20 2.23 -3.88 30.15
CA HIS A 20 2.98 -5.01 30.75
C HIS A 20 2.18 -6.30 30.65
N PRO A 21 2.84 -7.47 30.56
CA PRO A 21 2.17 -8.75 30.71
C PRO A 21 1.48 -8.78 32.08
N SER A 22 0.17 -8.96 32.13
CA SER A 22 -0.51 -9.13 33.41
C SER A 22 -0.16 -10.50 33.98
N GLN A 23 0.42 -10.54 35.19
CA GLN A 23 0.86 -11.77 35.88
C GLN A 23 -0.26 -12.81 36.12
N HIS A 24 -1.53 -12.45 35.88
CA HIS A 24 -2.72 -13.26 36.15
C HIS A 24 -3.68 -13.40 34.94
N ALA A 25 -3.24 -13.10 33.71
CA ALA A 25 -4.07 -13.35 32.53
C ALA A 25 -3.72 -14.66 31.83
N VAL A 26 -4.75 -15.32 31.30
CA VAL A 26 -4.62 -16.35 30.28
C VAL A 26 -3.79 -15.77 29.13
N ALA A 27 -2.76 -16.49 28.70
CA ALA A 27 -1.96 -16.08 27.55
C ALA A 27 -2.88 -15.87 26.35
N PRO A 28 -2.75 -14.75 25.62
CA PRO A 28 -3.58 -14.51 24.44
C PRO A 28 -3.34 -15.64 23.42
N ARG A 29 -4.37 -15.94 22.62
CA ARG A 29 -4.27 -16.98 21.57
C ARG A 29 -3.09 -16.64 20.64
N PRO A 30 -2.03 -17.45 20.59
CA PRO A 30 -0.85 -17.13 19.79
C PRO A 30 -1.20 -17.10 18.30
N ILE A 31 -0.42 -16.33 17.54
CA ILE A 31 -0.46 -16.35 16.08
C ILE A 31 0.74 -17.17 15.61
N HIS A 32 0.49 -18.27 14.92
CA HIS A 32 1.54 -19.12 14.35
C HIS A 32 1.83 -18.66 12.92
N TRP A 33 2.63 -17.60 12.77
CA TRP A 33 2.92 -17.01 11.47
C TRP A 33 3.55 -18.03 10.50
N GLY A 34 3.08 -18.06 9.25
CA GLY A 34 3.52 -19.04 8.25
C GLY A 34 2.79 -20.38 8.27
N GLU A 35 1.82 -20.58 9.16
CA GLU A 35 0.95 -21.76 9.09
C GLU A 35 0.07 -21.77 7.83
N SER A 36 -0.12 -22.96 7.26
CA SER A 36 -0.77 -23.15 5.96
C SER A 36 -2.29 -23.01 5.96
N THR A 37 -2.92 -23.13 7.12
CA THR A 37 -4.36 -22.98 7.29
C THR A 37 -4.67 -21.83 8.24
N PRO A 38 -5.76 -21.08 8.02
CA PRO A 38 -6.10 -19.96 8.89
C PRO A 38 -6.39 -20.42 10.33
N LEU A 39 -7.02 -21.58 10.52
CA LEU A 39 -7.32 -22.11 11.86
C LEU A 39 -6.06 -22.48 12.64
N ALA A 40 -5.06 -23.09 11.99
CA ALA A 40 -3.77 -23.39 12.60
C ALA A 40 -2.96 -22.11 12.89
N ARG A 41 -2.98 -21.14 11.96
CA ARG A 41 -2.31 -19.84 12.10
C ARG A 41 -2.92 -18.99 13.23
N GLY A 42 -4.24 -19.04 13.39
CA GLY A 42 -5.01 -18.21 14.32
C GLY A 42 -5.38 -16.83 13.77
N PRO A 43 -6.41 -16.17 14.33
CA PRO A 43 -6.84 -14.85 13.86
C PRO A 43 -5.97 -13.73 14.45
N VAL A 44 -5.96 -12.56 13.78
CA VAL A 44 -5.47 -11.32 14.37
C VAL A 44 -6.54 -10.70 15.25
N ILE A 45 -6.24 -10.53 16.54
CA ILE A 45 -7.14 -10.01 17.56
C ILE A 45 -6.52 -8.75 18.18
N ALA A 46 -7.00 -7.58 17.76
CA ALA A 46 -6.57 -6.28 18.27
C ALA A 46 -7.69 -5.62 19.11
N SER A 47 -8.25 -6.38 20.06
CA SER A 47 -9.41 -5.96 20.86
C SER A 47 -9.16 -4.72 21.70
N LEU A 48 -10.07 -3.75 21.59
CA LEU A 48 -10.07 -2.54 22.43
C LEU A 48 -10.97 -2.67 23.67
N THR A 49 -11.91 -3.62 23.67
CA THR A 49 -12.90 -3.82 24.74
C THR A 49 -12.49 -4.91 25.73
N ASN A 50 -11.75 -5.93 25.27
CA ASN A 50 -11.20 -6.98 26.12
C ASN A 50 -9.70 -7.16 25.85
N PRO A 51 -8.83 -6.39 26.53
CA PRO A 51 -7.40 -6.45 26.34
C PRO A 51 -6.76 -7.83 26.57
N LYS A 52 -7.41 -8.72 27.34
CA LYS A 52 -6.90 -10.09 27.60
C LYS A 52 -6.88 -10.96 26.34
N HIS A 53 -7.72 -10.65 25.35
CA HIS A 53 -7.79 -11.41 24.10
C HIS A 53 -6.77 -10.92 23.06
N ARG A 54 -6.05 -9.81 23.30
CA ARG A 54 -5.16 -9.22 22.31
C ARG A 54 -3.95 -10.08 22.05
N ASN A 55 -3.71 -10.39 20.78
CA ASN A 55 -2.52 -11.08 20.30
C ASN A 55 -1.74 -10.26 19.25
N ALA A 56 -2.04 -8.95 19.14
CA ALA A 56 -1.33 -8.02 18.27
C ALA A 56 -1.18 -6.63 18.91
N VAL A 57 -0.09 -5.95 18.55
CA VAL A 57 0.17 -4.54 18.87
C VAL A 57 -0.66 -3.64 17.95
N GLY A 58 -1.16 -2.52 18.49
CA GLY A 58 -2.01 -1.59 17.74
C GLY A 58 -3.49 -1.99 17.71
N THR A 59 -4.20 -1.53 16.69
CA THR A 59 -5.67 -1.65 16.54
C THR A 59 -5.99 -1.88 15.07
N HIS A 60 -7.11 -2.56 14.79
CA HIS A 60 -7.71 -2.60 13.45
C HIS A 60 -7.98 -1.18 12.90
N TYR A 61 -8.35 -1.06 11.63
CA TYR A 61 -8.67 0.20 10.90
C TYR A 61 -7.47 0.98 10.37
N GLY A 62 -6.25 0.44 10.42
CA GLY A 62 -5.03 1.06 9.91
C GLY A 62 -4.92 2.57 10.21
N ALA A 63 -4.66 3.38 9.17
CA ALA A 63 -4.60 4.85 9.23
C ALA A 63 -5.88 5.53 9.75
N TYR A 64 -7.03 4.85 9.80
CA TYR A 64 -8.30 5.39 10.25
C TYR A 64 -8.59 5.12 11.73
N SER A 65 -7.72 4.39 12.44
CA SER A 65 -7.89 4.08 13.86
C SER A 65 -8.06 5.33 14.75
N VAL A 66 -7.34 6.42 14.46
CA VAL A 66 -7.48 7.69 15.19
C VAL A 66 -8.84 8.36 14.90
N TYR A 67 -9.31 8.33 13.65
CA TYR A 67 -10.66 8.83 13.31
C TYR A 67 -11.75 8.02 14.00
N ARG A 68 -11.59 6.70 14.10
CA ARG A 68 -12.49 5.86 14.90
C ARG A 68 -12.48 6.30 16.36
N ALA A 69 -11.31 6.54 16.96
CA ALA A 69 -11.21 7.02 18.33
C ALA A 69 -11.92 8.38 18.53
N LEU A 70 -11.79 9.30 17.56
CA LEU A 70 -12.52 10.56 17.56
C LEU A 70 -14.04 10.36 17.46
N ALA A 71 -14.50 9.45 16.59
CA ALA A 71 -15.93 9.12 16.47
C ALA A 71 -16.50 8.55 17.78
N VAL A 72 -15.72 7.73 18.50
CA VAL A 72 -16.07 7.26 19.84
C VAL A 72 -16.14 8.40 20.84
N ALA A 73 -15.10 9.25 20.90
CA ALA A 73 -15.05 10.40 21.80
C ALA A 73 -16.19 11.41 21.54
N ALA A 74 -16.58 11.58 20.27
CA ALA A 74 -17.71 12.41 19.87
C ALA A 74 -19.09 11.77 20.13
N GLY A 75 -19.13 10.52 20.59
CA GLY A 75 -20.37 9.76 20.80
C GLY A 75 -21.08 9.30 19.53
N VAL A 76 -20.41 9.39 18.36
CA VAL A 76 -20.92 8.95 17.06
C VAL A 76 -20.85 7.41 16.94
N LEU A 77 -19.81 6.81 17.52
CA LEU A 77 -19.62 5.36 17.53
C LEU A 77 -19.61 4.82 18.95
N ASN A 78 -20.40 3.78 19.23
CA ASN A 78 -20.29 3.05 20.49
C ASN A 78 -18.93 2.32 20.54
N PRO A 79 -18.10 2.50 21.59
CA PRO A 79 -16.82 1.79 21.72
C PRO A 79 -16.96 0.26 21.65
N ASP A 80 -18.10 -0.26 22.12
CA ASP A 80 -18.46 -1.67 22.17
C ASP A 80 -19.10 -2.17 20.85
N HIS A 81 -19.16 -1.32 19.81
CA HIS A 81 -19.77 -1.69 18.54
C HIS A 81 -19.05 -2.90 17.90
N LYS A 82 -19.82 -3.97 17.71
CA LYS A 82 -19.45 -5.14 16.94
C LYS A 82 -19.89 -4.92 15.49
N PRO A 83 -18.97 -4.99 14.52
CA PRO A 83 -19.34 -4.87 13.11
C PRO A 83 -20.19 -6.07 12.70
N ASP A 84 -21.22 -5.83 11.89
CA ASP A 84 -21.94 -6.88 11.18
C ASP A 84 -21.16 -7.23 9.90
N LEU A 85 -20.70 -8.47 9.81
CA LEU A 85 -19.93 -8.99 8.67
C LEU A 85 -20.76 -9.93 7.79
N THR A 86 -22.08 -9.92 7.96
CA THR A 86 -22.99 -10.67 7.10
C THR A 86 -22.89 -10.17 5.65
N ASN A 87 -22.77 -11.10 4.70
CA ASN A 87 -22.66 -10.80 3.26
C ASN A 87 -21.45 -9.92 2.86
N THR A 88 -20.38 -9.91 3.66
CA THR A 88 -19.15 -9.18 3.34
C THR A 88 -18.07 -10.05 2.70
N THR A 89 -18.39 -11.30 2.34
CA THR A 89 -17.44 -12.24 1.74
C THR A 89 -17.00 -11.79 0.35
N PRO A 90 -15.72 -11.95 -0.03
CA PRO A 90 -15.22 -11.65 -1.36
C PRO A 90 -16.07 -12.26 -2.50
N PRO A 91 -16.33 -11.51 -3.59
CA PRO A 91 -17.06 -12.03 -4.76
C PRO A 91 -16.21 -12.93 -5.67
N VAL A 92 -14.91 -13.05 -5.37
CA VAL A 92 -13.95 -13.90 -6.07
C VAL A 92 -13.05 -14.58 -5.04
N GLN A 93 -12.66 -15.81 -5.30
CA GLN A 93 -11.70 -16.52 -4.48
C GLN A 93 -10.27 -16.11 -4.87
N ILE A 94 -9.46 -15.78 -3.87
CA ILE A 94 -8.02 -15.52 -4.02
C ILE A 94 -7.32 -16.50 -3.09
N GLY A 95 -6.39 -17.28 -3.65
CA GLY A 95 -5.65 -18.32 -2.95
C GLY A 95 -6.51 -19.48 -2.40
N PRO A 96 -5.95 -20.25 -1.44
CA PRO A 96 -4.61 -20.08 -0.87
C PRO A 96 -3.49 -20.34 -1.89
N HIS A 97 -2.37 -19.64 -1.73
CA HIS A 97 -1.17 -19.85 -2.52
C HIS A 97 -0.04 -20.39 -1.64
N PRO A 98 0.88 -21.24 -2.15
CA PRO A 98 1.96 -21.83 -1.35
C PRO A 98 2.77 -20.79 -0.56
N GLN A 99 2.98 -19.61 -1.15
CA GLN A 99 3.74 -18.49 -0.58
C GLN A 99 3.17 -17.99 0.75
N TRP A 100 1.89 -18.20 1.05
CA TRP A 100 1.27 -17.77 2.32
C TRP A 100 1.85 -18.48 3.53
N SER A 101 2.34 -19.70 3.32
CA SER A 101 2.94 -20.54 4.36
C SER A 101 4.48 -20.60 4.32
N MET A 102 5.09 -19.91 3.36
CA MET A 102 6.54 -19.89 3.23
C MET A 102 7.13 -18.83 4.17
N PRO A 103 8.05 -19.19 5.08
CA PRO A 103 8.68 -18.23 5.97
C PRO A 103 9.30 -17.05 5.22
N GLY A 104 9.11 -15.84 5.75
CA GLY A 104 9.66 -14.61 5.20
C GLY A 104 9.05 -14.11 3.88
N LYS A 105 8.17 -14.88 3.21
CA LYS A 105 7.58 -14.46 1.92
C LYS A 105 6.55 -13.36 2.07
N ILE A 106 5.71 -13.43 3.10
CA ILE A 106 4.74 -12.40 3.43
C ILE A 106 4.94 -12.01 4.89
N VAL A 107 5.26 -10.74 5.13
CA VAL A 107 5.57 -10.19 6.45
C VAL A 107 4.83 -8.87 6.73
N SER A 108 4.16 -8.27 5.73
CA SER A 108 3.54 -6.94 5.82
C SER A 108 2.04 -6.88 5.59
N LEU A 109 1.39 -8.02 5.35
CA LEU A 109 -0.07 -8.19 5.31
C LEU A 109 -0.49 -9.52 5.92
N ASP A 110 -1.79 -9.65 6.25
CA ASP A 110 -2.39 -10.91 6.71
C ASP A 110 -2.92 -11.71 5.50
N PRO A 111 -2.30 -12.86 5.13
CA PRO A 111 -2.72 -13.60 3.94
C PRO A 111 -4.16 -14.10 3.99
N PHE A 112 -4.72 -14.28 5.19
CA PHE A 112 -6.08 -14.76 5.41
C PHE A 112 -7.08 -13.62 5.70
N GLY A 113 -6.63 -12.36 5.61
CA GLY A 113 -7.39 -11.18 6.01
C GLY A 113 -8.77 -11.03 5.34
N HIS A 114 -8.94 -11.54 4.12
CA HIS A 114 -10.21 -11.51 3.37
C HIS A 114 -11.19 -12.63 3.75
N MET A 115 -10.72 -13.64 4.49
CA MET A 115 -11.49 -14.85 4.83
C MET A 115 -11.95 -14.86 6.29
N VAL A 116 -11.45 -13.95 7.13
CA VAL A 116 -11.62 -14.05 8.59
C VAL A 116 -13.08 -14.02 9.04
N ALA A 117 -13.95 -13.27 8.35
CA ALA A 117 -15.38 -13.22 8.66
C ALA A 117 -16.08 -14.58 8.51
N GLN A 118 -15.63 -15.40 7.56
CA GLN A 118 -16.15 -16.74 7.32
C GLN A 118 -15.47 -17.77 8.20
N VAL A 119 -14.13 -17.75 8.25
CA VAL A 119 -13.34 -18.78 8.93
C VAL A 119 -13.49 -18.72 10.45
N PHE A 120 -13.58 -17.51 11.01
CA PHE A 120 -13.65 -17.28 12.45
C PHE A 120 -15.02 -16.78 12.89
N ALA A 121 -16.08 -17.14 12.17
CA ALA A 121 -17.46 -16.73 12.47
C ALA A 121 -17.85 -17.08 13.92
N ASP A 122 -17.50 -18.28 14.39
CA ASP A 122 -17.79 -18.73 15.75
C ASP A 122 -17.04 -17.92 16.81
N ASP A 123 -15.76 -17.62 16.59
CA ASP A 123 -14.97 -16.75 17.48
C ASP A 123 -15.55 -15.32 17.51
N ILE A 124 -15.95 -14.78 16.35
CA ILE A 124 -16.59 -13.46 16.26
C ILE A 124 -17.91 -13.44 17.04
N ASN A 125 -18.74 -14.48 16.88
CA ASN A 125 -20.00 -14.65 17.59
C ASN A 125 -19.78 -14.80 19.11
N ALA A 126 -18.70 -15.47 19.52
CA ALA A 126 -18.26 -15.57 20.91
C ALA A 126 -17.71 -14.24 21.48
N GLY A 127 -17.54 -13.21 20.64
CA GLY A 127 -17.17 -11.86 21.05
C GLY A 127 -15.68 -11.53 20.94
N PHE A 128 -14.89 -12.33 20.22
CA PHE A 128 -13.52 -11.95 19.87
C PHE A 128 -13.53 -10.82 18.82
N ASP A 129 -12.62 -9.84 18.98
CA ASP A 129 -12.51 -8.68 18.08
C ASP A 129 -11.61 -9.01 16.88
N ILE A 130 -12.15 -9.84 15.99
CA ILE A 130 -11.53 -10.27 14.74
C ILE A 130 -12.20 -9.51 13.61
N ARG A 131 -11.40 -8.86 12.75
CA ARG A 131 -11.89 -8.03 11.65
C ARG A 131 -11.12 -8.30 10.37
N PRO A 132 -11.75 -8.21 9.19
CA PRO A 132 -11.04 -8.30 7.92
C PRO A 132 -10.01 -7.18 7.79
N SER A 133 -8.78 -7.55 7.46
CA SER A 133 -7.72 -6.62 7.03
C SER A 133 -7.65 -6.51 5.51
N ILE A 134 -8.37 -7.37 4.78
CA ILE A 134 -8.50 -7.33 3.33
C ILE A 134 -9.99 -7.41 2.96
N ALA A 135 -10.43 -6.57 2.03
CA ALA A 135 -11.77 -6.62 1.47
C ALA A 135 -11.70 -6.60 -0.06
N VAL A 136 -12.52 -7.42 -0.72
CA VAL A 136 -12.53 -7.57 -2.18
C VAL A 136 -13.92 -7.28 -2.72
N THR A 137 -14.02 -6.54 -3.82
CA THR A 137 -15.29 -6.21 -4.47
C THR A 137 -15.13 -6.11 -5.99
N LYS A 138 -16.24 -6.05 -6.73
CA LYS A 138 -16.25 -5.75 -8.17
C LYS A 138 -16.80 -4.34 -8.40
N ALA A 139 -16.29 -3.65 -9.41
CA ALA A 139 -16.70 -2.31 -9.77
C ALA A 139 -16.45 -2.02 -11.25
N HIS A 140 -16.96 -0.89 -11.71
CA HIS A 140 -16.48 -0.23 -12.91
C HIS A 140 -15.60 0.96 -12.53
N ILE A 141 -14.54 1.22 -13.29
CA ILE A 141 -13.80 2.48 -13.23
C ILE A 141 -13.94 3.22 -14.55
N ASN A 142 -13.96 4.54 -14.49
CA ASN A 142 -14.04 5.40 -15.66
C ASN A 142 -13.16 6.62 -15.41
N ILE A 143 -12.12 6.79 -16.22
CA ILE A 143 -11.20 7.93 -16.13
C ILE A 143 -11.14 8.65 -17.49
N PRO A 144 -10.91 9.98 -17.52
CA PRO A 144 -10.83 10.73 -18.76
C PRO A 144 -9.84 10.17 -19.78
N GLU A 145 -8.71 9.63 -19.32
CA GLU A 145 -7.65 9.09 -20.17
C GLU A 145 -8.09 7.85 -20.96
N LEU A 146 -9.00 7.03 -20.41
CA LEU A 146 -9.56 5.91 -21.15
C LEU A 146 -10.45 6.39 -22.30
N LYS A 147 -11.18 7.50 -22.12
CA LYS A 147 -11.98 8.11 -23.19
C LYS A 147 -11.07 8.70 -24.27
N ASP A 148 -9.99 9.37 -23.88
CA ASP A 148 -8.97 9.85 -24.82
C ASP A 148 -8.33 8.70 -25.60
N ALA A 149 -7.99 7.60 -24.92
CA ALA A 149 -7.42 6.40 -25.54
C ALA A 149 -8.38 5.77 -26.55
N LEU A 150 -9.68 5.71 -26.24
CA LEU A 150 -10.73 5.27 -27.17
C LEU A 150 -10.85 6.20 -28.39
N GLN A 151 -10.92 7.51 -28.17
CA GLN A 151 -11.05 8.50 -29.25
C GLN A 151 -9.85 8.48 -30.20
N LYS A 152 -8.64 8.29 -29.67
CA LYS A 152 -7.41 8.16 -30.45
C LYS A 152 -7.16 6.74 -30.99
N GLY A 153 -8.04 5.79 -30.70
CA GLY A 153 -7.94 4.41 -31.18
C GLY A 153 -6.82 3.57 -30.54
N ARG A 154 -6.21 4.04 -29.44
CA ARG A 154 -5.23 3.26 -28.66
C ARG A 154 -5.90 2.07 -27.97
N LEU A 155 -7.12 2.25 -27.47
CA LEU A 155 -7.95 1.19 -26.93
C LEU A 155 -9.17 0.97 -27.81
N LYS A 156 -9.69 -0.26 -27.84
CA LYS A 156 -10.93 -0.62 -28.51
C LYS A 156 -11.87 -1.31 -27.53
N PRO A 157 -13.15 -0.93 -27.44
CA PRO A 157 -14.10 -1.62 -26.58
C PRO A 157 -14.28 -3.07 -27.02
N ASP A 158 -14.34 -3.98 -26.06
CA ASP A 158 -14.64 -5.40 -26.28
C ASP A 158 -15.98 -5.83 -25.66
N GLY A 159 -16.65 -4.91 -24.94
CA GLY A 159 -17.92 -5.15 -24.26
C GLY A 159 -17.82 -5.99 -22.99
N HIS A 160 -16.61 -6.43 -22.60
CA HIS A 160 -16.39 -7.31 -21.46
C HIS A 160 -15.41 -6.70 -20.45
N ILE A 161 -14.20 -6.33 -20.90
CA ILE A 161 -13.22 -5.61 -20.07
C ILE A 161 -13.44 -4.11 -20.19
N LEU A 162 -13.58 -3.60 -21.41
CA LEU A 162 -13.76 -2.19 -21.72
C LEU A 162 -15.07 -1.98 -22.49
N GLN A 163 -15.96 -1.22 -21.88
CA GLN A 163 -17.24 -0.83 -22.45
C GLN A 163 -17.08 0.35 -23.42
N ALA A 164 -18.02 0.49 -24.35
CA ALA A 164 -18.04 1.62 -25.29
C ALA A 164 -18.18 3.00 -24.60
N SER A 165 -18.69 3.03 -23.37
CA SER A 165 -18.77 4.23 -22.51
C SER A 165 -17.41 4.67 -21.94
N GLY A 166 -16.36 3.84 -22.06
CA GLY A 166 -15.08 4.01 -21.39
C GLY A 166 -15.04 3.41 -19.98
N ASP A 167 -16.12 2.75 -19.54
CA ASP A 167 -16.11 2.00 -18.28
C ASP A 167 -15.26 0.74 -18.42
N VAL A 168 -14.39 0.49 -17.45
CA VAL A 168 -13.60 -0.74 -17.35
C VAL A 168 -14.07 -1.58 -16.19
N VAL A 169 -14.38 -2.84 -16.46
CA VAL A 169 -14.75 -3.84 -15.45
C VAL A 169 -13.51 -4.24 -14.66
N VAL A 170 -13.57 -4.05 -13.34
CA VAL A 170 -12.46 -4.40 -12.45
C VAL A 170 -12.95 -5.19 -11.25
N THR A 171 -12.09 -6.08 -10.76
CA THR A 171 -12.13 -6.48 -9.35
C THR A 171 -11.20 -5.52 -8.60
N LYS A 172 -11.52 -5.20 -7.35
CA LYS A 172 -10.66 -4.38 -6.48
C LYS A 172 -10.46 -5.06 -5.13
N ALA A 173 -9.28 -4.89 -4.55
CA ALA A 173 -9.02 -5.26 -3.16
C ALA A 173 -8.51 -4.05 -2.38
N ALA A 174 -8.95 -3.87 -1.13
CA ALA A 174 -8.34 -2.95 -0.18
C ALA A 174 -7.62 -3.77 0.88
N ILE A 175 -6.39 -3.38 1.22
CA ILE A 175 -5.51 -4.10 2.14
C ILE A 175 -5.00 -3.14 3.21
N GLU A 176 -5.29 -3.43 4.47
CA GLU A 176 -4.67 -2.83 5.63
C GLU A 176 -3.35 -3.54 5.98
N PRO A 177 -2.32 -2.80 6.41
CA PRO A 177 -1.04 -3.39 6.77
C PRO A 177 -1.16 -4.22 8.06
N VAL A 178 -0.62 -5.43 8.04
CA VAL A 178 -0.47 -6.30 9.21
C VAL A 178 0.93 -6.86 9.19
N TRP A 179 1.76 -6.38 10.11
CA TRP A 179 3.20 -6.66 10.12
C TRP A 179 3.53 -7.80 11.07
N HIS A 180 4.33 -8.74 10.59
CA HIS A 180 5.02 -9.72 11.41
C HIS A 180 6.40 -9.15 11.77
N LEU A 181 6.55 -8.65 13.00
CA LEU A 181 7.72 -7.89 13.46
C LEU A 181 9.05 -8.64 13.27
N PRO A 182 9.18 -9.94 13.61
CA PRO A 182 10.41 -10.69 13.31
C PRO A 182 10.75 -10.71 11.82
N GLY A 183 9.73 -10.94 10.97
CA GLY A 183 9.92 -10.97 9.51
C GLY A 183 10.21 -9.60 8.89
N ILE A 184 9.66 -8.53 9.47
CA ILE A 184 9.98 -7.15 9.09
C ILE A 184 11.45 -6.84 9.44
N ALA A 185 11.89 -7.21 10.64
CA ALA A 185 13.28 -7.00 11.08
C ALA A 185 14.27 -7.72 10.16
N GLU A 186 14.00 -8.99 9.85
CA GLU A 186 14.79 -9.78 8.90
C GLU A 186 14.82 -9.11 7.51
N ARG A 187 13.66 -8.65 7.01
CA ARG A 187 13.57 -8.02 5.68
C ARG A 187 14.42 -6.75 5.58
N PHE A 188 14.59 -6.01 6.68
CA PHE A 188 15.41 -4.81 6.74
C PHE A 188 16.84 -5.06 7.23
N GLY A 189 17.20 -6.30 7.58
CA GLY A 189 18.53 -6.63 8.08
C GLY A 189 18.88 -5.95 9.40
N VAL A 190 17.90 -5.80 10.29
CA VAL A 190 18.06 -5.21 11.62
C VAL A 190 17.60 -6.18 12.69
N GLU A 191 18.09 -6.02 13.91
CA GLU A 191 17.61 -6.79 15.07
C GLU A 191 16.17 -6.37 15.41
N GLU A 192 15.32 -7.35 15.76
CA GLU A 192 13.91 -7.10 16.06
C GLU A 192 13.73 -6.15 17.26
N ALA A 193 14.57 -6.30 18.29
CA ALA A 193 14.56 -5.45 19.46
C ALA A 193 14.85 -3.98 19.11
N ASP A 194 15.81 -3.74 18.22
CA ASP A 194 16.17 -2.41 17.74
C ASP A 194 15.05 -1.82 16.87
N LEU A 195 14.48 -2.62 15.96
CA LEU A 195 13.31 -2.22 15.17
C LEU A 195 12.16 -1.74 16.07
N ARG A 196 11.76 -2.56 17.04
CA ARG A 196 10.66 -2.25 17.97
C ARG A 196 10.93 -0.99 18.77
N ARG A 197 12.15 -0.87 19.32
CA ARG A 197 12.57 0.30 20.09
C ARG A 197 12.54 1.58 19.25
N ILE A 198 13.10 1.54 18.04
CA ILE A 198 13.12 2.70 17.13
C ILE A 198 11.69 3.08 16.73
N LEU A 199 10.83 2.11 16.41
CA LEU A 199 9.41 2.39 16.12
C LEU A 199 8.74 3.10 17.30
N PHE A 200 8.95 2.64 18.53
CA PHE A 200 8.41 3.28 19.73
C PHE A 200 8.96 4.69 19.94
N GLU A 201 10.28 4.87 19.88
CA GLU A 201 10.94 6.17 20.10
C GLU A 201 10.55 7.21 19.02
N GLN A 202 10.57 6.81 17.75
CA GLN A 202 10.29 7.69 16.61
C GLN A 202 8.79 7.99 16.44
N THR A 203 7.92 7.27 17.14
CA THR A 203 6.48 7.58 17.23
C THR A 203 6.12 8.30 18.53
N ALA A 204 7.11 8.91 19.21
CA ALA A 204 6.93 9.61 20.48
C ALA A 204 6.26 8.76 21.57
N GLY A 205 6.60 7.46 21.60
CA GLY A 205 6.12 6.52 22.60
C GLY A 205 4.74 5.91 22.30
N MET A 206 4.25 5.98 21.05
CA MET A 206 3.05 5.23 20.67
C MET A 206 3.31 3.73 20.76
N PHE A 207 2.29 2.98 21.19
CA PHE A 207 2.32 1.52 21.34
C PHE A 207 3.43 1.01 22.28
N PRO A 208 3.35 1.27 23.59
CA PRO A 208 4.32 0.75 24.57
C PRO A 208 4.57 -0.75 24.48
N GLU A 209 3.59 -1.52 24.00
CA GLU A 209 3.70 -2.96 23.77
C GLU A 209 4.81 -3.35 22.80
N LEU A 210 5.25 -2.45 21.91
CA LEU A 210 6.42 -2.69 21.07
C LEU A 210 7.66 -3.02 21.92
N VAL A 211 7.81 -2.38 23.08
CA VAL A 211 8.96 -2.56 23.97
C VAL A 211 8.66 -3.56 25.08
N THR A 212 7.41 -3.58 25.58
CA THR A 212 7.08 -4.30 26.82
C THR A 212 6.39 -5.65 26.63
N ARG A 213 5.97 -5.96 25.40
CA ARG A 213 5.29 -7.20 25.03
C ARG A 213 6.00 -7.87 23.84
N PRO A 214 7.22 -8.40 24.05
CA PRO A 214 7.95 -9.13 23.01
C PRO A 214 7.20 -10.40 22.56
N ASP A 215 6.27 -10.91 23.37
CA ASP A 215 5.37 -12.02 23.03
C ASP A 215 4.34 -11.67 21.93
N LEU A 216 4.13 -10.38 21.63
CA LEU A 216 3.29 -9.93 20.53
C LEU A 216 4.14 -9.71 19.28
N GLU A 217 4.14 -10.68 18.38
CA GLU A 217 4.92 -10.66 17.13
C GLU A 217 4.21 -9.93 15.99
N VAL A 218 2.91 -9.65 16.12
CA VAL A 218 2.11 -8.97 15.09
C VAL A 218 1.82 -7.53 15.48
N PHE A 219 1.99 -6.61 14.53
CA PHE A 219 1.71 -5.18 14.67
C PHE A 219 0.77 -4.68 13.57
N LEU A 220 -0.23 -3.91 13.94
CA LEU A 220 -1.13 -3.20 13.01
C LEU A 220 -0.72 -1.73 13.00
N PRO A 221 0.24 -1.32 12.14
CA PRO A 221 0.69 0.06 12.08
C PRO A 221 -0.43 0.97 11.54
N PRO A 222 -0.63 2.15 12.14
CA PRO A 222 -1.67 3.10 11.69
C PRO A 222 -1.21 3.91 10.47
N ILE A 223 -0.75 3.22 9.42
CA ILE A 223 -0.24 3.81 8.19
C ILE A 223 -1.18 3.54 7.01
N GLY A 224 -0.95 4.24 5.90
CA GLY A 224 -1.68 4.02 4.66
C GLY A 224 -1.55 2.58 4.16
N GLY A 225 -2.68 1.97 3.82
CA GLY A 225 -2.72 0.66 3.18
C GLY A 225 -2.47 0.72 1.67
N MET A 226 -3.00 -0.27 0.95
CA MET A 226 -2.96 -0.30 -0.50
C MET A 226 -4.31 -0.71 -1.09
N THR A 227 -4.55 -0.30 -2.33
CA THR A 227 -5.69 -0.74 -3.13
C THR A 227 -5.20 -1.40 -4.40
N LEU A 228 -5.78 -2.55 -4.73
CA LEU A 228 -5.50 -3.28 -5.94
C LEU A 228 -6.63 -3.09 -6.94
N TYR A 229 -6.29 -2.98 -8.22
CA TYR A 229 -7.22 -3.00 -9.33
C TYR A 229 -6.81 -4.10 -10.30
N PHE A 230 -7.69 -5.06 -10.49
CA PHE A 230 -7.49 -6.21 -11.36
C PHE A 230 -8.31 -6.02 -12.64
N PHE A 231 -7.66 -6.28 -13.77
CA PHE A 231 -8.23 -6.22 -15.11
C PHE A 231 -8.20 -7.63 -15.67
N GLY A 232 -9.35 -8.15 -16.10
CA GLY A 232 -9.50 -9.55 -16.50
C GLY A 232 -9.85 -10.49 -15.33
N ASP A 233 -9.59 -11.78 -15.51
CA ASP A 233 -9.89 -12.80 -14.51
C ASP A 233 -8.82 -12.86 -13.42
N VAL A 234 -9.20 -12.56 -12.18
CA VAL A 234 -8.32 -12.64 -11.00
C VAL A 234 -7.86 -14.08 -10.75
N SER A 235 -8.67 -15.08 -11.11
CA SER A 235 -8.38 -16.48 -10.82
C SER A 235 -7.12 -16.98 -11.53
N THR A 236 -6.76 -16.37 -12.66
CA THR A 236 -5.62 -16.78 -13.49
C THR A 236 -4.34 -16.00 -13.23
N ILE A 237 -4.37 -14.96 -12.38
CA ILE A 237 -3.25 -14.00 -12.22
C ILE A 237 -1.94 -14.64 -11.71
N HIS A 238 -2.04 -15.75 -10.99
CA HIS A 238 -0.90 -16.49 -10.46
C HIS A 238 -0.20 -17.37 -11.50
N ASN A 239 -0.86 -17.64 -12.65
CA ASN A 239 -0.34 -18.53 -13.67
C ASN A 239 0.76 -17.85 -14.49
N PRO A 240 2.02 -18.33 -14.46
CA PRO A 240 3.15 -17.70 -15.14
C PRO A 240 3.11 -17.83 -16.68
N ASP A 241 2.16 -18.59 -17.24
CA ASP A 241 1.93 -18.72 -18.69
C ASP A 241 0.86 -17.75 -19.21
N ILE A 242 0.17 -17.03 -18.32
CA ILE A 242 -0.82 -16.00 -18.66
C ILE A 242 -0.15 -14.63 -18.61
N GLU A 243 -0.29 -13.83 -19.68
CA GLU A 243 0.32 -12.49 -19.76
C GLU A 243 -0.13 -11.64 -18.56
N LEU A 244 0.82 -10.98 -17.88
CA LEU A 244 0.54 -10.07 -16.77
C LEU A 244 1.23 -8.74 -17.00
N SER A 245 0.43 -7.69 -17.23
CA SER A 245 0.89 -6.31 -17.11
C SER A 245 0.67 -5.81 -15.69
N CYS A 246 1.71 -5.30 -15.04
CA CYS A 246 1.66 -4.88 -13.65
C CYS A 246 2.31 -3.52 -13.44
N ARG A 247 1.64 -2.67 -12.66
CA ARG A 247 2.16 -1.38 -12.18
C ARG A 247 2.05 -1.34 -10.66
N ILE A 248 3.17 -1.11 -9.99
CA ILE A 248 3.20 -0.75 -8.58
C ILE A 248 3.34 0.76 -8.49
N HIS A 249 2.27 1.42 -8.11
CA HIS A 249 2.14 2.87 -8.01
C HIS A 249 2.20 3.32 -6.56
N ASP A 250 2.95 4.38 -6.30
CA ASP A 250 2.91 5.06 -5.00
C ASP A 250 2.14 6.36 -5.18
N GLU A 251 1.21 6.60 -4.26
CA GLU A 251 0.31 7.76 -4.25
C GLU A 251 1.03 9.09 -4.52
N CYS A 252 0.42 9.89 -5.38
CA CYS A 252 0.81 11.27 -5.65
C CYS A 252 -0.46 12.09 -5.86
N ASN A 253 -1.10 12.53 -4.78
CA ASN A 253 -2.38 13.23 -4.77
C ASN A 253 -2.44 14.38 -5.79
N GLY A 254 -1.45 15.27 -5.79
CA GLY A 254 -1.38 16.40 -6.72
C GLY A 254 -1.38 16.01 -8.20
N SER A 255 -0.77 14.88 -8.58
CA SER A 255 -0.77 14.41 -9.98
C SER A 255 -1.97 13.51 -10.24
N ASP A 256 -2.17 12.49 -9.41
CA ASP A 256 -3.18 11.45 -9.56
C ASP A 256 -4.60 12.02 -9.58
N VAL A 257 -4.89 13.03 -8.74
CA VAL A 257 -6.23 13.63 -8.63
C VAL A 257 -6.34 14.90 -9.47
N PHE A 258 -5.34 15.78 -9.40
CA PHE A 258 -5.42 17.14 -9.96
C PHE A 258 -4.63 17.36 -11.24
N GLY A 259 -3.92 16.36 -11.76
CA GLY A 259 -3.22 16.44 -13.04
C GLY A 259 -2.01 17.36 -13.04
N SER A 260 -1.32 17.53 -11.90
CA SER A 260 -0.09 18.32 -11.82
C SER A 260 0.95 17.88 -12.86
N ASP A 261 1.54 18.88 -13.52
CA ASP A 261 2.49 18.78 -14.64
C ASP A 261 3.96 18.67 -14.20
N ILE A 262 4.24 18.79 -12.91
CA ILE A 262 5.61 18.81 -12.37
C ILE A 262 6.20 17.40 -12.15
N CYS A 263 5.38 16.36 -12.35
CA CYS A 263 5.80 14.97 -12.20
C CYS A 263 5.05 14.04 -13.15
N THR A 264 5.57 12.83 -13.31
CA THR A 264 5.03 11.82 -14.25
C THR A 264 4.09 10.79 -13.58
N CYS A 265 3.67 11.00 -12.33
CA CYS A 265 2.90 10.02 -11.57
C CYS A 265 1.58 9.60 -12.24
N ARG A 266 0.68 10.55 -12.54
CA ARG A 266 -0.59 10.25 -13.23
C ARG A 266 -0.37 9.71 -14.64
N PRO A 267 0.47 10.31 -15.51
CA PRO A 267 0.78 9.74 -16.82
C PRO A 267 1.24 8.27 -16.77
N TYR A 268 2.06 7.90 -15.78
CA TYR A 268 2.45 6.50 -15.58
C TYR A 268 1.31 5.61 -15.11
N LEU A 269 0.47 6.11 -14.19
CA LEU A 269 -0.68 5.37 -13.68
C LEU A 269 -1.66 5.06 -14.82
N THR A 270 -1.98 6.05 -15.64
CA THR A 270 -2.95 5.90 -16.73
C THR A 270 -2.39 5.05 -17.86
N HIS A 271 -1.10 5.21 -18.21
CA HIS A 271 -0.43 4.30 -19.15
C HIS A 271 -0.42 2.86 -18.63
N GLY A 272 -0.14 2.65 -17.34
CA GLY A 272 -0.23 1.34 -16.71
C GLY A 272 -1.63 0.73 -16.79
N ILE A 273 -2.68 1.53 -16.60
CA ILE A 273 -4.08 1.11 -16.76
C ILE A 273 -4.37 0.73 -18.22
N GLU A 274 -3.94 1.54 -19.20
CA GLU A 274 -4.12 1.21 -20.63
C GLU A 274 -3.50 -0.18 -20.95
N LEU A 275 -2.25 -0.42 -20.55
CA LEU A 275 -1.59 -1.72 -20.78
C LEU A 275 -2.23 -2.89 -20.02
N CYS A 276 -2.76 -2.64 -18.82
CA CYS A 276 -3.51 -3.63 -18.05
C CYS A 276 -4.80 -4.03 -18.76
N VAL A 277 -5.55 -3.05 -19.31
CA VAL A 277 -6.74 -3.30 -20.11
C VAL A 277 -6.37 -4.12 -21.34
N GLU A 278 -5.37 -3.70 -22.12
CA GLU A 278 -4.95 -4.41 -23.33
C GLU A 278 -4.57 -5.87 -23.06
N SER A 279 -3.82 -6.12 -21.98
CA SER A 279 -3.39 -7.47 -21.61
C SER A 279 -4.61 -8.34 -21.26
N ALA A 280 -5.55 -7.79 -20.49
CA ALA A 280 -6.80 -8.47 -20.16
C ALA A 280 -7.64 -8.79 -21.41
N GLN A 281 -7.72 -7.87 -22.38
CA GLN A 281 -8.44 -8.08 -23.64
C GLN A 281 -7.83 -9.19 -24.51
N ARG A 282 -6.52 -9.45 -24.39
CA ARG A 282 -5.82 -10.56 -25.07
C ARG A 282 -5.93 -11.91 -24.34
N GLY A 283 -6.72 -11.99 -23.28
CA GLY A 283 -6.83 -13.19 -22.43
C GLY A 283 -5.75 -13.29 -21.34
N GLY A 284 -4.98 -12.21 -21.13
CA GLY A 284 -4.07 -12.04 -20.00
C GLY A 284 -4.75 -11.43 -18.78
N CYS A 285 -3.94 -10.81 -17.93
CA CYS A 285 -4.35 -10.09 -16.73
C CYS A 285 -3.64 -8.73 -16.63
N GLY A 286 -4.30 -7.79 -15.98
CA GLY A 286 -3.72 -6.51 -15.59
C GLY A 286 -3.80 -6.31 -14.08
N LEU A 287 -2.77 -5.70 -13.48
CA LEU A 287 -2.72 -5.38 -12.06
C LEU A 287 -2.16 -3.98 -11.83
N ILE A 288 -2.94 -3.15 -11.13
CA ILE A 288 -2.42 -1.92 -10.52
C ILE A 288 -2.41 -2.12 -9.00
N VAL A 289 -1.23 -2.05 -8.39
CA VAL A 289 -1.06 -1.92 -6.94
C VAL A 289 -0.92 -0.44 -6.63
N TYR A 290 -1.87 0.15 -5.91
CA TYR A 290 -1.84 1.55 -5.50
C TYR A 290 -1.50 1.67 -4.01
N ASN A 291 -0.26 2.02 -3.68
CA ASN A 291 0.21 2.21 -2.32
C ASN A 291 -0.07 3.63 -1.83
N ARG A 292 -0.62 3.77 -0.63
CA ARG A 292 -0.83 5.08 0.01
C ARG A 292 0.43 5.60 0.70
N LYS A 293 1.45 5.88 -0.11
CA LYS A 293 2.81 6.30 0.28
C LYS A 293 3.20 7.63 -0.38
N GLU A 294 2.44 8.68 -0.10
CA GLU A 294 2.66 10.02 -0.65
C GLU A 294 4.09 10.54 -0.41
N GLY A 295 4.64 11.25 -1.41
CA GLY A 295 5.90 11.97 -1.28
C GLY A 295 7.08 11.08 -0.95
N ARG A 296 7.13 9.84 -1.46
CA ARG A 296 8.14 8.83 -1.08
C ARG A 296 8.10 8.47 0.41
N ALA A 297 6.89 8.42 0.97
CA ALA A 297 6.63 8.26 2.40
C ALA A 297 7.16 9.41 3.29
N LEU A 298 7.48 10.58 2.71
CA LEU A 298 7.81 11.80 3.45
C LEU A 298 6.58 12.68 3.74
N GLY A 299 5.46 12.39 3.08
CA GLY A 299 4.24 13.18 3.17
C GLY A 299 4.22 14.42 2.26
N GLU A 300 3.02 14.99 2.10
CA GLU A 300 2.76 16.08 1.15
C GLU A 300 3.39 17.42 1.57
N VAL A 301 3.45 17.72 2.87
CA VAL A 301 4.09 18.94 3.39
C VAL A 301 5.56 18.99 3.00
N THR A 302 6.32 17.93 3.29
CA THR A 302 7.75 17.83 2.96
C THR A 302 7.97 17.92 1.46
N LYS A 303 7.13 17.23 0.66
CA LYS A 303 7.15 17.32 -0.81
C LYS A 303 7.02 18.76 -1.31
N PHE A 304 6.09 19.55 -0.76
CA PHE A 304 5.89 20.94 -1.18
C PHE A 304 7.04 21.84 -0.71
N LEU A 305 7.61 21.61 0.48
CA LEU A 305 8.83 22.29 0.91
C LEU A 305 9.99 22.04 -0.05
N VAL A 306 10.17 20.79 -0.51
CA VAL A 306 11.19 20.42 -1.50
C VAL A 306 10.94 21.11 -2.84
N TYR A 307 9.70 21.17 -3.34
CA TYR A 307 9.38 21.89 -4.57
C TYR A 307 9.70 23.39 -4.47
N ASN A 308 9.33 24.02 -3.34
CA ASN A 308 9.66 25.43 -3.10
C ASN A 308 11.17 25.65 -3.02
N ALA A 309 11.91 24.76 -2.35
CA ALA A 309 13.36 24.84 -2.24
C ALA A 309 14.04 24.70 -3.62
N ARG A 310 13.57 23.75 -4.44
CA ARG A 310 14.04 23.55 -5.83
C ARG A 310 13.82 24.77 -6.70
N LYS A 311 12.63 25.40 -6.65
CA LYS A 311 12.34 26.59 -7.45
C LYS A 311 13.11 27.84 -7.00
N ARG A 312 13.48 27.94 -5.72
CA ARG A 312 14.18 29.11 -5.15
C ARG A 312 15.70 29.02 -5.19
N GLN A 313 16.27 27.87 -5.56
CA GLN A 313 17.72 27.73 -5.58
C GLN A 313 18.35 28.62 -6.67
N GLN A 314 19.57 29.08 -6.41
CA GLN A 314 20.36 29.78 -7.42
C GLN A 314 20.58 28.86 -8.63
N GLY A 315 20.27 29.34 -9.83
CA GLY A 315 20.31 28.54 -11.06
C GLY A 315 18.98 27.88 -11.44
N GLY A 316 17.93 28.03 -10.63
CA GLY A 316 16.58 27.51 -10.94
C GLY A 316 16.44 26.00 -10.71
N ASP A 317 15.32 25.43 -11.14
CA ASP A 317 15.05 23.99 -10.95
C ASP A 317 15.82 23.15 -11.99
N THR A 318 16.86 22.46 -11.53
CA THR A 318 17.76 21.64 -12.34
C THR A 318 17.73 20.19 -11.88
N ALA A 319 17.97 19.27 -12.82
CA ALA A 319 17.99 17.84 -12.52
C ALA A 319 19.17 17.46 -11.60
N ALA A 320 20.31 18.16 -11.73
CA ALA A 320 21.51 17.90 -10.94
C ALA A 320 21.31 18.00 -9.42
N HIS A 321 20.50 18.96 -8.96
CA HIS A 321 20.26 19.20 -7.52
C HIS A 321 18.95 18.57 -7.01
N TYR A 322 18.25 17.77 -7.83
CA TYR A 322 16.91 17.27 -7.52
C TYR A 322 16.87 16.50 -6.20
N PHE A 323 17.76 15.51 -6.06
CA PHE A 323 17.80 14.63 -4.89
C PHE A 323 18.49 15.28 -3.69
N GLU A 324 19.53 16.09 -3.93
CA GLU A 324 20.20 16.87 -2.90
C GLU A 324 19.20 17.76 -2.15
N ARG A 325 18.30 18.45 -2.87
CA ARG A 325 17.27 19.28 -2.22
C ARG A 325 16.29 18.48 -1.38
N THR A 326 16.00 17.24 -1.77
CA THR A 326 15.16 16.35 -0.96
C THR A 326 15.90 16.00 0.34
N GLU A 327 17.17 15.62 0.23
CA GLU A 327 18.02 15.26 1.37
C GLU A 327 18.25 16.43 2.33
N CYS A 328 18.47 17.66 1.83
CA CYS A 328 18.60 18.84 2.68
C CYS A 328 17.35 19.13 3.51
N VAL A 329 16.15 18.84 2.98
CA VAL A 329 14.87 19.14 3.65
C VAL A 329 14.42 17.97 4.53
N ALA A 330 14.60 16.74 4.07
CA ALA A 330 14.04 15.54 4.69
C ALA A 330 15.07 14.66 5.40
N GLY A 331 16.38 14.92 5.24
CA GLY A 331 17.47 14.08 5.75
C GLY A 331 17.72 12.80 4.96
N VAL A 332 16.85 12.48 3.98
CA VAL A 332 16.95 11.28 3.14
C VAL A 332 16.22 11.50 1.81
N GLN A 333 16.60 10.76 0.77
CA GLN A 333 16.02 10.89 -0.57
C GLN A 333 14.73 10.08 -0.76
N ASP A 334 14.54 9.01 0.00
CA ASP A 334 13.42 8.07 -0.12
C ASP A 334 13.21 7.32 1.21
N MET A 335 11.98 7.31 1.73
CA MET A 335 11.58 6.51 2.91
C MET A 335 10.64 5.37 2.54
N ARG A 336 10.48 5.07 1.25
CA ARG A 336 9.65 3.94 0.83
C ARG A 336 10.40 2.65 1.04
N PHE A 337 9.79 1.80 1.84
CA PHE A 337 10.16 0.40 1.94
C PHE A 337 9.60 -0.36 0.74
N GLN A 338 10.39 -0.45 -0.33
CA GLN A 338 10.02 -1.14 -1.58
C GLN A 338 10.11 -2.65 -1.43
N GLU A 339 10.92 -3.13 -0.49
CA GLU A 339 11.12 -4.52 -0.09
C GLU A 339 9.80 -5.23 0.23
N LEU A 340 8.85 -4.50 0.82
CA LEU A 340 7.52 -5.01 1.20
C LEU A 340 6.56 -5.12 0.00
N SER A 341 6.89 -4.55 -1.15
CA SER A 341 6.00 -4.55 -2.32
C SER A 341 5.83 -5.93 -2.94
N SER A 342 6.75 -6.86 -2.65
CA SER A 342 6.67 -8.26 -3.12
C SER A 342 5.59 -9.06 -2.39
N ASP A 343 5.27 -8.72 -1.13
CA ASP A 343 4.34 -9.47 -0.28
C ASP A 343 2.94 -9.55 -0.89
N VAL A 344 2.44 -8.47 -1.50
CA VAL A 344 1.12 -8.48 -2.14
C VAL A 344 1.10 -9.31 -3.43
N LEU A 345 2.22 -9.41 -4.14
CA LEU A 345 2.33 -10.28 -5.30
C LEU A 345 2.39 -11.74 -4.88
N HIS A 346 3.10 -12.05 -3.79
CA HIS A 346 3.09 -13.37 -3.18
C HIS A 346 1.71 -13.74 -2.62
N TRP A 347 0.97 -12.78 -2.07
CA TRP A 347 -0.41 -12.98 -1.67
C TRP A 347 -1.30 -13.39 -2.85
N LEU A 348 -1.03 -12.85 -4.04
CA LEU A 348 -1.70 -13.22 -5.29
C LEU A 348 -1.11 -14.46 -5.97
N GLY A 349 -0.11 -15.11 -5.36
CA GLY A 349 0.59 -16.27 -5.94
C GLY A 349 1.47 -15.96 -7.15
N ILE A 350 1.68 -14.67 -7.48
CA ILE A 350 2.45 -14.24 -8.65
C ILE A 350 3.92 -14.60 -8.45
N THR A 351 4.52 -15.19 -9.46
CA THR A 351 5.97 -15.46 -9.56
C THR A 351 6.61 -14.80 -10.77
N ARG A 352 5.82 -14.35 -11.75
CA ARG A 352 6.29 -13.70 -12.98
C ARG A 352 5.40 -12.52 -13.35
N ILE A 353 6.04 -11.42 -13.72
CA ILE A 353 5.42 -10.27 -14.39
C ILE A 353 5.96 -10.22 -15.83
N HIS A 354 5.05 -10.25 -16.80
CA HIS A 354 5.42 -10.17 -18.20
C HIS A 354 5.83 -8.74 -18.56
N ARG A 355 5.00 -7.76 -18.17
CA ARG A 355 5.22 -6.34 -18.49
C ARG A 355 5.14 -5.52 -17.21
N PHE A 356 6.30 -5.15 -16.67
CA PHE A 356 6.37 -4.30 -15.48
C PHE A 356 6.47 -2.83 -15.88
N VAL A 357 5.39 -2.08 -15.66
CA VAL A 357 5.29 -0.67 -16.09
C VAL A 357 6.00 0.23 -15.08
N SER A 358 7.33 0.31 -15.17
CA SER A 358 8.15 1.09 -14.25
C SER A 358 9.60 1.25 -14.72
N MET A 359 10.11 2.48 -14.64
CA MET A 359 11.55 2.78 -14.77
C MET A 359 12.31 2.71 -13.44
N SER A 360 11.64 2.45 -12.31
CA SER A 360 12.30 2.43 -10.99
C SER A 360 13.12 1.16 -10.76
N ASN A 361 14.44 1.30 -10.63
CA ASN A 361 15.32 0.18 -10.25
C ASN A 361 15.01 -0.30 -8.84
N MET A 362 14.77 0.60 -7.88
CA MET A 362 14.41 0.20 -6.51
C MET A 362 13.22 -0.77 -6.48
N LYS A 363 12.18 -0.52 -7.28
CA LYS A 363 11.03 -1.43 -7.41
C LYS A 363 11.43 -2.73 -8.09
N TYR A 364 12.13 -2.65 -9.22
CA TYR A 364 12.57 -3.82 -9.97
C TYR A 364 13.46 -4.76 -9.13
N ASP A 365 14.47 -4.21 -8.46
CA ASP A 365 15.41 -4.96 -7.63
C ASP A 365 14.71 -5.58 -6.41
N ALA A 366 13.76 -4.86 -5.80
CA ALA A 366 12.95 -5.40 -4.70
C ALA A 366 12.08 -6.59 -5.15
N LEU A 367 11.53 -6.55 -6.38
CA LEU A 367 10.79 -7.67 -6.96
C LEU A 367 11.69 -8.88 -7.22
N LEU A 368 12.88 -8.67 -7.80
CA LEU A 368 13.84 -9.75 -8.02
C LEU A 368 14.28 -10.39 -6.70
N ARG A 369 14.59 -9.59 -5.68
CA ARG A 369 14.92 -10.09 -4.32
C ARG A 369 13.75 -10.87 -3.70
N GLY A 370 12.51 -10.48 -3.97
CA GLY A 370 11.31 -11.25 -3.60
C GLY A 370 11.17 -12.59 -4.33
N GLY A 371 11.94 -12.80 -5.41
CA GLY A 371 11.82 -13.97 -6.28
C GLY A 371 10.70 -13.84 -7.31
N ILE A 372 10.35 -12.61 -7.69
CA ILE A 372 9.43 -12.31 -8.80
C ILE A 372 10.26 -12.10 -10.06
N GLU A 373 10.06 -12.93 -11.07
CA GLU A 373 10.65 -12.76 -12.38
C GLU A 373 9.98 -11.59 -13.13
N VAL A 374 10.77 -10.72 -13.76
CA VAL A 374 10.26 -9.63 -14.60
C VAL A 374 10.82 -9.81 -16.01
N ARG A 375 9.94 -10.02 -17.02
CA ARG A 375 10.35 -10.25 -18.41
C ARG A 375 10.69 -8.95 -19.14
N GLU A 376 9.81 -7.96 -19.03
CA GLU A 376 9.95 -6.65 -19.69
C GLU A 376 9.71 -5.52 -18.69
N ARG A 377 10.52 -4.46 -18.77
CA ARG A 377 10.27 -3.19 -18.09
C ARG A 377 9.75 -2.18 -19.11
N VAL A 378 8.53 -1.73 -18.93
CA VAL A 378 7.87 -0.78 -19.84
C VAL A 378 8.02 0.63 -19.27
N GLY A 379 8.68 1.51 -20.05
CA GLY A 379 8.80 2.94 -19.75
C GLY A 379 7.55 3.71 -20.14
N ILE A 380 7.43 4.94 -19.67
CA ILE A 380 6.40 5.86 -20.16
C ILE A 380 6.74 6.35 -21.57
N PRO A 381 5.76 6.45 -22.49
CA PRO A 381 5.94 7.12 -23.77
C PRO A 381 6.27 8.61 -23.60
N ASP A 382 7.17 9.12 -24.45
CA ASP A 382 7.68 10.51 -24.38
C ASP A 382 6.58 11.56 -24.53
N GLU A 383 5.57 11.27 -25.35
CA GLU A 383 4.42 12.14 -25.58
C GLU A 383 3.51 12.29 -24.36
N LEU A 384 3.63 11.39 -23.37
CA LEU A 384 2.90 11.45 -22.12
C LEU A 384 3.68 12.16 -21.01
N ILE A 385 4.94 12.54 -21.24
CA ILE A 385 5.77 13.26 -20.25
C ILE A 385 5.46 14.76 -20.33
N PRO A 386 4.89 15.36 -19.27
CA PRO A 386 4.72 16.81 -19.22
C PRO A 386 6.06 17.54 -19.34
N SER A 387 6.06 18.75 -19.90
CA SER A 387 7.29 19.53 -20.11
C SER A 387 8.05 19.79 -18.80
N ASP A 388 7.34 20.18 -17.74
CA ASP A 388 7.94 20.50 -16.44
C ASP A 388 8.47 19.26 -15.72
N ALA A 389 7.83 18.11 -15.96
CA ALA A 389 8.26 16.82 -15.43
C ALA A 389 9.57 16.29 -16.04
N ARG A 390 10.10 16.92 -17.11
CA ARG A 390 11.40 16.53 -17.69
C ARG A 390 12.55 16.69 -16.69
N VAL A 391 12.49 17.70 -15.81
CA VAL A 391 13.47 17.86 -14.72
C VAL A 391 13.52 16.60 -13.85
N GLU A 392 12.34 16.09 -13.45
CA GLU A 392 12.22 14.88 -12.64
C GLU A 392 12.74 13.66 -13.41
N MET A 393 12.37 13.52 -14.69
CA MET A 393 12.77 12.39 -15.52
C MET A 393 14.28 12.33 -15.71
N ASP A 394 14.91 13.44 -16.04
CA ASP A 394 16.36 13.49 -16.24
C ASP A 394 17.12 13.22 -14.93
N ALA A 395 16.64 13.76 -13.82
CA ALA A 395 17.21 13.48 -12.50
C ALA A 395 17.12 11.99 -12.16
N LYS A 396 15.97 11.36 -12.40
CA LYS A 396 15.78 9.92 -12.17
C LYS A 396 16.71 9.07 -13.05
N ARG A 397 16.85 9.42 -14.33
CA ARG A 397 17.78 8.74 -15.25
C ARG A 397 19.22 8.86 -14.77
N ALA A 398 19.63 10.05 -14.32
CA ALA A 398 20.96 10.28 -13.74
C ALA A 398 21.20 9.48 -12.46
N ALA A 399 20.17 9.33 -11.62
CA ALA A 399 20.19 8.48 -10.42
C ALA A 399 20.05 6.96 -10.72
N GLY A 400 20.17 6.57 -12.00
CA GLY A 400 20.24 5.17 -12.41
C GLY A 400 18.90 4.52 -12.75
N TYR A 401 17.78 5.24 -12.83
CA TYR A 401 16.52 4.66 -13.31
C TYR A 401 16.69 4.11 -14.73
N PHE A 402 16.08 2.97 -15.01
CA PHE A 402 16.15 2.33 -16.32
C PHE A 402 15.63 3.26 -17.40
N SER A 403 16.44 3.50 -18.44
CA SER A 403 16.07 4.29 -19.61
C SER A 403 16.58 3.60 -20.87
N PRO A 404 15.72 3.36 -21.87
CA PRO A 404 16.14 2.83 -23.16
C PRO A 404 17.16 3.74 -23.88
N GLU A 405 17.11 5.05 -23.58
CA GLU A 405 17.90 6.09 -24.23
C GLU A 405 19.22 6.41 -23.50
N GLY A 406 19.53 5.72 -22.39
CA GLY A 406 20.75 5.94 -21.62
C GLY A 406 20.70 7.11 -20.61
N VAL A 407 21.85 7.48 -20.07
CA VAL A 407 21.99 8.49 -19.00
C VAL A 407 22.29 9.88 -19.62
N PRO A 408 21.55 10.94 -19.26
CA PRO A 408 21.83 12.30 -19.73
C PRO A 408 23.22 12.79 -19.29
N GLY A 409 23.86 13.61 -20.12
CA GLY A 409 25.18 14.19 -19.80
C GLY A 409 25.09 15.31 -18.74
N ASN A 410 26.20 15.56 -18.02
CA ASN A 410 26.26 16.56 -16.94
C ASN A 410 25.85 17.98 -17.37
N GLU A 411 26.24 18.40 -18.59
CA GLU A 411 25.84 19.70 -19.14
C GLU A 411 24.33 19.80 -19.39
N GLU A 412 23.67 18.67 -19.64
CA GLU A 412 22.22 18.62 -19.85
C GLU A 412 21.45 18.67 -18.52
N LEU A 413 21.99 18.00 -17.49
CA LEU A 413 21.42 17.98 -16.13
C LEU A 413 21.51 19.34 -15.43
N ALA A 414 22.48 20.18 -15.82
CA ALA A 414 22.69 21.52 -15.28
C ALA A 414 21.77 22.58 -15.89
N LYS A 415 21.08 22.29 -17.00
CA LYS A 415 20.15 23.23 -17.64
C LYS A 415 18.86 23.33 -16.81
N PRO A 416 18.37 24.54 -16.50
CA PRO A 416 17.06 24.70 -15.90
C PRO A 416 15.99 24.28 -16.92
N LYS A 417 15.20 23.27 -16.57
CA LYS A 417 14.12 22.75 -17.41
C LYS A 417 12.73 22.99 -16.79
N GLY A 418 12.67 23.42 -15.53
CA GLY A 418 11.43 23.70 -14.81
C GLY A 418 10.98 25.17 -14.91
N ARG A 419 9.68 25.41 -14.76
CA ARG A 419 9.07 26.74 -14.72
C ARG A 419 9.53 27.55 -13.50
N ASN A 420 9.53 28.87 -13.67
CA ASN A 420 9.89 29.79 -12.59
C ASN A 420 8.84 29.81 -11.47
N LEU A 421 9.18 30.41 -10.32
CA LEU A 421 8.27 30.50 -9.17
C LEU A 421 7.03 31.40 -9.43
N HIS A 422 7.13 32.33 -10.36
CA HIS A 422 6.10 33.35 -10.64
C HIS A 422 5.24 33.04 -11.87
N GLU A 423 5.38 31.84 -12.43
CA GLU A 423 4.62 31.27 -13.53
C GLU A 423 3.82 30.07 -13.02
#